data_AF-A0A7C8ZD47-F1
#
_entry.id   AF-A0A7C8ZD47-F1
#
_cell.length_a   1.000
_cell.length_b   1.000
_cell.length_c   1.000
_cell.angle_alpha   90.00
_cell.angle_beta   90.00
_cell.angle_gamma   90.00
#
_symmetry.space_group_name_H-M   'P 1'
#
loop_
_entity.id
_entity.type
_entity.pdbx_description
1 polymer ?
#
loop_
_entity_poly.entity_id
_entity_poly.type
_entity_poly.pdbx_seq_one_letter_code
_entity_poly.pdbx_strand_id
1 'polypeptide(L)'
;MSLKLGSITTVVISSPDVAKEMFLKHDLAFSSRQIPDAGRIVDHHKFSIVWLPVGPKWRDLRKLLAIQLFTNQQLDASQGLRKKKVDELVQFAKGRSERGLAIDIGKAVSTTSLNLLSNTFFSMDFSSYDSSVSEEFKDLAWHRSVGRGREA
;
A
#
# COMPACT_ATOMS: atom_id res chain seq x y z
N MET A 1 -6.83 21.49 -15.64
CA MET A 1 -7.99 20.69 -16.09
C MET A 1 -8.87 20.40 -14.88
N SER A 2 -10.19 20.57 -15.00
CA SER A 2 -11.16 20.19 -13.95
C SER A 2 -12.12 19.14 -14.48
N LEU A 3 -12.46 18.17 -13.62
CA LEU A 3 -13.39 17.08 -13.87
C LEU A 3 -14.47 17.09 -12.79
N LYS A 4 -15.63 16.54 -13.11
CA LYS A 4 -16.68 16.28 -12.13
C LYS A 4 -16.89 14.76 -12.03
N LEU A 5 -16.43 14.17 -10.94
CA LEU A 5 -16.57 12.74 -10.66
C LEU A 5 -17.82 12.55 -9.79
N GLY A 6 -18.96 12.31 -10.44
CA GLY A 6 -20.27 12.31 -9.78
C GLY A 6 -20.62 13.70 -9.25
N SER A 7 -20.71 13.84 -7.93
CA SER A 7 -20.93 15.13 -7.26
C SER A 7 -19.62 15.85 -6.87
N ILE A 8 -18.47 15.22 -7.05
CA ILE A 8 -17.17 15.71 -6.58
C ILE A 8 -16.44 16.46 -7.69
N THR A 9 -16.17 17.74 -7.50
CA THR A 9 -15.27 18.51 -8.39
C THR A 9 -13.82 18.11 -8.11
N THR A 10 -13.09 17.70 -9.14
CA THR A 10 -11.70 17.26 -9.06
C THR A 10 -10.83 18.09 -9.99
N VAL A 11 -9.74 18.64 -9.47
CA VAL A 11 -8.74 19.35 -10.28
C VAL A 11 -7.58 18.40 -10.56
N VAL A 12 -7.26 18.21 -11.84
CA VAL A 12 -6.15 17.35 -12.27
C VAL A 12 -4.89 18.20 -12.42
N ILE A 13 -3.86 17.82 -11.68
CA ILE A 13 -2.52 18.40 -11.76
C ILE A 13 -1.67 17.51 -12.65
N SER A 14 -1.33 18.00 -13.84
CA SER A 14 -0.61 17.25 -14.89
C SER A 14 0.69 17.93 -15.33
N SER A 15 1.27 18.78 -14.49
CA SER A 15 2.56 19.45 -14.72
C SER A 15 3.44 19.32 -13.48
N PRO A 16 4.75 19.03 -13.64
CA PRO A 16 5.69 18.96 -12.53
C PRO A 16 5.83 20.31 -11.80
N ASP A 17 5.76 21.43 -12.52
CA ASP A 17 5.88 22.76 -11.92
C ASP A 17 4.71 23.04 -10.98
N VAL A 18 3.49 22.74 -11.43
CA VAL A 18 2.28 22.91 -10.60
C VAL A 18 2.28 21.94 -9.42
N ALA A 19 2.72 20.69 -9.62
CA ALA A 19 2.87 19.73 -8.54
C ALA A 19 3.88 20.21 -7.49
N LYS A 20 4.98 20.83 -7.92
CA LYS A 20 6.00 21.41 -7.03
C LYS A 20 5.42 22.57 -6.21
N GLU A 21 4.68 23.48 -6.83
CA GLU A 21 4.01 24.57 -6.11
C GLU A 21 3.03 24.02 -5.06
N MET A 22 2.22 23.03 -5.43
CA MET A 22 1.19 22.44 -4.57
C MET A 22 1.76 21.64 -3.40
N PHE A 23 2.75 20.77 -3.65
CA PHE A 23 3.25 19.82 -2.65
C PHE A 23 4.51 20.28 -1.91
N LEU A 24 5.15 21.38 -2.32
CA LEU A 24 6.29 21.95 -1.58
C LEU A 24 6.00 23.34 -1.01
N LYS A 25 5.34 24.23 -1.74
CA LYS A 25 5.09 25.61 -1.26
C LYS A 25 3.76 25.75 -0.52
N HIS A 26 2.74 25.03 -0.97
CA HIS A 26 1.39 25.06 -0.41
C HIS A 26 0.98 23.72 0.21
N ASP A 27 1.96 22.91 0.60
CA ASP A 27 1.81 21.51 1.02
C ASP A 27 0.73 21.32 2.10
N LEU A 28 0.70 22.19 3.12
CA LEU A 28 -0.26 22.11 4.20
C LEU A 28 -1.71 22.31 3.72
N ALA A 29 -1.94 23.24 2.78
CA ALA A 29 -3.27 23.51 2.23
C ALA A 29 -3.83 22.30 1.46
N PHE A 30 -2.93 21.49 0.89
CA PHE A 30 -3.27 20.30 0.10
C PHE A 30 -2.98 18.98 0.81
N SER A 31 -2.69 19.03 2.12
CA SER A 31 -2.33 17.85 2.91
C SER A 31 -3.53 16.99 3.31
N SER A 32 -4.72 17.58 3.36
CA SER A 32 -5.98 16.89 3.67
C SER A 32 -6.43 16.00 2.51
N ARG A 33 -7.06 14.87 2.83
CA ARG A 33 -7.50 13.87 1.85
C ARG A 33 -9.01 13.73 1.87
N GLN A 34 -9.59 13.57 0.68
CA GLN A 34 -10.98 13.15 0.56
C GLN A 34 -11.10 11.70 1.01
N ILE A 35 -12.03 11.44 1.94
CA ILE A 35 -12.20 10.11 2.54
C ILE A 35 -13.32 9.37 1.80
N PRO A 36 -13.02 8.28 1.07
CA PRO A 36 -14.04 7.46 0.45
C PRO A 36 -14.85 6.71 1.52
N ASP A 37 -16.07 6.30 1.20
CA ASP A 37 -16.96 5.60 2.14
C ASP A 37 -16.33 4.33 2.73
N ALA A 38 -15.55 3.60 1.93
CA ALA A 38 -14.81 2.45 2.40
C ALA A 38 -13.80 2.79 3.53
N GLY A 39 -13.22 3.99 3.50
CA GLY A 39 -12.37 4.51 4.57
C GLY A 39 -13.15 4.85 5.84
N ARG A 40 -14.48 4.99 5.76
CA ARG A 40 -15.35 5.25 6.93
C ARG A 40 -15.85 3.98 7.61
N ILE A 41 -15.78 2.84 6.94
CA ILE A 41 -16.10 1.53 7.54
C ILE A 41 -15.29 1.36 8.82
N VAL A 42 -15.95 0.91 9.89
CA VAL A 42 -15.38 0.74 11.24
C VAL A 42 -14.61 1.96 11.76
N ASP A 43 -15.02 3.17 11.35
CA ASP A 43 -14.37 4.43 11.71
C ASP A 43 -12.87 4.52 11.34
N HIS A 44 -12.43 3.74 10.35
CA HIS A 44 -11.00 3.60 10.03
C HIS A 44 -10.31 4.96 9.76
N HIS A 45 -10.98 5.89 9.07
CA HIS A 45 -10.48 7.24 8.81
C HIS A 45 -10.10 8.05 10.06
N LYS A 46 -10.71 7.77 11.23
CA LYS A 46 -10.43 8.48 12.49
C LYS A 46 -9.11 8.02 13.15
N PHE A 47 -8.52 6.93 12.67
CA PHE A 47 -7.32 6.31 13.26
C PHE A 47 -6.21 6.06 12.24
N SER A 48 -6.56 5.98 10.96
CA SER A 48 -5.62 5.68 9.88
C SER A 48 -4.69 6.85 9.58
N ILE A 49 -3.38 6.58 9.56
CA ILE A 49 -2.38 7.55 9.12
C ILE A 49 -2.56 8.00 7.67
N VAL A 50 -3.28 7.21 6.87
CA VAL A 50 -3.59 7.52 5.47
C VAL A 50 -4.67 8.61 5.36
N TRP A 51 -5.62 8.68 6.30
CA TRP A 51 -6.80 9.53 6.18
C TRP A 51 -6.89 10.65 7.22
N LEU A 52 -6.16 10.53 8.34
CA LEU A 52 -6.10 11.57 9.35
C LEU A 52 -5.57 12.88 8.75
N PRO A 53 -6.21 14.04 9.02
CA PRO A 53 -5.68 15.33 8.63
C PRO A 53 -4.38 15.62 9.40
N VAL A 54 -3.55 16.51 8.85
CA VAL A 54 -2.31 16.92 9.51
C VAL A 54 -2.65 17.60 10.85
N GLY A 55 -2.22 16.97 11.93
CA GLY A 55 -2.43 17.43 13.31
C GLY A 55 -1.59 16.60 14.28
N PRO A 56 -1.71 16.83 15.60
CA PRO A 56 -0.87 16.16 16.61
C PRO A 56 -0.88 14.63 16.47
N LYS A 57 -2.06 14.01 16.44
CA LYS A 57 -2.22 12.55 16.28
C LYS A 57 -1.54 11.99 15.02
N TRP A 58 -1.70 12.66 13.88
CA TRP A 58 -1.06 12.25 12.63
C TRP A 58 0.46 12.39 12.71
N ARG A 59 0.97 13.48 13.29
CA ARG A 59 2.41 13.73 13.46
C ARG A 59 3.04 12.69 14.37
N ASP A 60 2.37 12.33 15.47
CA ASP A 60 2.85 11.30 16.40
C ASP A 60 2.95 9.94 15.72
N LEU A 61 1.92 9.53 14.97
CA LEU A 61 1.95 8.30 14.18
C LEU A 61 3.07 8.32 13.13
N ARG A 62 3.23 9.42 12.39
CA ARG A 62 4.31 9.56 11.38
C ARG A 62 5.68 9.48 12.01
N LYS A 63 5.88 10.15 13.15
CA LYS A 63 7.14 10.13 13.91
C LYS A 63 7.44 8.73 14.42
N LEU A 64 6.45 8.02 14.95
CA LEU A 64 6.59 6.63 15.40
C LEU A 64 7.07 5.73 14.26
N LEU A 65 6.39 5.74 13.11
CA LEU A 65 6.79 4.94 11.95
C LEU A 65 8.20 5.31 11.47
N ALA A 66 8.51 6.61 11.39
CA ALA A 66 9.80 7.09 10.92
C ALA A 66 10.95 6.60 11.80
N ILE A 67 10.78 6.60 13.13
CA ILE A 67 11.83 6.23 14.09
C ILE A 67 11.91 4.70 14.27
N GLN A 68 10.77 4.02 14.31
CA GLN A 68 10.73 2.60 14.70
C GLN A 68 10.79 1.63 13.53
N LEU A 69 10.39 2.05 12.32
CA LEU A 69 10.30 1.14 11.17
C LEU A 69 11.17 1.55 9.99
N PHE A 70 11.28 2.86 9.73
CA PHE A 70 11.85 3.36 8.48
C PHE A 70 13.19 4.08 8.64
N THR A 71 13.87 3.93 9.77
CA THR A 71 15.27 4.40 9.88
C THR A 71 16.21 3.47 9.12
N ASN A 72 17.35 4.00 8.66
CA ASN A 72 18.37 3.18 7.98
C ASN A 72 18.78 1.97 8.84
N GLN A 73 18.97 2.17 10.15
CA GLN A 73 19.31 1.10 11.07
C GLN A 73 18.25 -0.03 11.10
N GLN A 74 16.96 0.33 11.14
CA GLN A 74 15.87 -0.66 11.14
C GLN A 74 15.75 -1.37 9.78
N LEU A 75 15.97 -0.63 8.69
CA LEU A 75 16.01 -1.20 7.35
C LEU A 75 17.19 -2.16 7.20
N ASP A 76 18.38 -1.82 7.69
CA ASP A 76 19.56 -2.69 7.65
C ASP A 76 19.37 -3.93 8.52
N ALA A 77 18.82 -3.77 9.73
CA ALA A 77 18.50 -4.89 10.62
C ALA A 77 17.52 -5.89 9.99
N SER A 78 16.55 -5.41 9.20
CA SER A 78 15.58 -6.24 8.48
C SER A 78 16.03 -6.67 7.08
N GLN A 79 17.26 -6.34 6.64
CA GLN A 79 17.78 -6.70 5.32
C GLN A 79 17.78 -8.22 5.09
N GLY A 80 18.18 -9.00 6.10
CA GLY A 80 18.22 -10.46 6.01
C GLY A 80 16.84 -11.05 5.69
N LEU A 81 15.79 -10.52 6.32
CA LEU A 81 14.41 -10.93 6.05
C LEU A 81 13.99 -10.59 4.62
N ARG A 82 14.25 -9.36 4.16
CA ARG A 82 13.94 -8.96 2.78
C ARG A 82 14.65 -9.84 1.76
N LYS A 83 15.95 -10.11 1.98
CA LYS A 83 16.73 -10.99 1.12
C LYS A 83 16.13 -12.40 1.08
N LYS A 84 15.80 -12.98 2.25
CA LYS A 84 15.15 -14.28 2.34
C LYS A 84 13.87 -14.35 1.49
N LYS A 85 13.00 -13.34 1.54
CA LYS A 85 11.76 -13.31 0.76
C LYS A 85 11.98 -13.21 -0.74
N VAL A 86 13.00 -12.47 -1.17
CA VAL A 86 13.41 -12.43 -2.58
C VAL A 86 14.03 -13.76 -3.01
N ASP A 87 14.86 -14.38 -2.18
CA ASP A 87 15.46 -15.69 -2.47
C ASP A 87 14.37 -16.76 -2.63
N GLU A 88 13.35 -16.77 -1.75
CA GLU A 88 12.18 -17.66 -1.88
C GLU A 88 11.44 -17.47 -3.21
N LEU A 89 11.25 -16.22 -3.67
CA LEU A 89 10.64 -15.92 -4.97
C LEU A 89 11.49 -16.45 -6.13
N VAL A 90 12.82 -16.28 -6.06
CA VAL A 90 13.76 -16.78 -7.08
C VAL A 90 13.73 -18.30 -7.12
N GLN A 91 13.71 -18.98 -5.97
CA GLN A 91 13.61 -20.45 -5.93
C GLN A 91 12.28 -20.95 -6.50
N PHE A 92 11.16 -20.28 -6.18
CA PHE A 92 9.86 -20.59 -6.78
C PHE A 92 9.92 -20.45 -8.31
N ALA A 93 10.46 -19.34 -8.81
CA ALA A 93 10.59 -19.11 -10.25
C ALA A 93 11.49 -20.15 -10.93
N LYS A 94 12.63 -20.49 -10.31
CA LYS A 94 13.54 -21.52 -10.80
C LYS A 94 12.85 -22.89 -10.90
N GLY A 95 12.15 -23.31 -9.86
CA GLY A 95 11.41 -24.59 -9.87
C GLY A 95 10.28 -24.63 -10.90
N ARG A 96 9.63 -23.50 -11.21
CA ARG A 96 8.66 -23.42 -12.33
C ARG A 96 9.37 -23.52 -13.68
N SER A 97 10.48 -22.80 -13.85
CA SER A 97 11.30 -22.81 -15.07
C SER A 97 11.82 -24.21 -15.41
N GLU A 98 12.33 -24.96 -14.43
CA GLU A 98 12.84 -26.33 -14.62
C GLU A 98 11.75 -27.30 -15.11
N ARG A 99 10.48 -27.01 -14.80
CA ARG A 99 9.32 -27.78 -15.26
C ARG A 99 8.67 -27.23 -16.54
N GLY A 100 9.24 -26.17 -17.12
CA GLY A 100 8.66 -25.49 -18.28
C GLY A 100 7.30 -24.84 -18.01
N LEU A 101 6.99 -24.49 -16.75
CA LEU A 101 5.70 -23.92 -16.36
C LEU A 101 5.74 -22.39 -16.36
N ALA A 102 4.70 -21.77 -16.90
CA ALA A 102 4.51 -20.33 -16.83
C ALA A 102 4.37 -19.84 -15.38
N ILE A 103 4.74 -18.58 -15.14
CA ILE A 103 4.63 -17.91 -13.85
C ILE A 103 3.65 -16.75 -13.98
N ASP A 104 2.64 -16.72 -13.11
CA ASP A 104 1.88 -15.49 -12.89
C ASP A 104 2.71 -14.56 -11.99
N ILE A 105 3.32 -13.55 -12.61
CA ILE A 105 4.16 -12.57 -11.91
C ILE A 105 3.33 -11.74 -10.92
N GLY A 106 2.08 -11.41 -11.27
CA GLY A 106 1.20 -10.63 -10.42
C GLY A 106 0.89 -11.36 -9.11
N LYS A 107 0.56 -12.64 -9.21
CA LYS A 107 0.36 -13.52 -8.04
C LYS A 107 1.65 -13.69 -7.25
N ALA A 108 2.75 -14.03 -7.91
CA ALA A 108 4.03 -14.28 -7.25
C ALA A 108 4.51 -13.06 -6.45
N VAL A 109 4.51 -11.87 -7.06
CA VAL A 109 4.93 -10.61 -6.39
C VAL A 109 3.97 -10.25 -5.27
N SER A 110 2.66 -10.48 -5.43
CA SER A 110 1.68 -10.23 -4.36
C SER A 110 1.92 -11.14 -3.15
N THR A 111 2.14 -12.44 -3.37
CA THR A 111 2.49 -13.40 -2.31
C THR A 111 3.79 -13.01 -1.61
N THR A 112 4.85 -12.70 -2.35
CA THR A 112 6.13 -12.27 -1.76
C THR A 112 5.98 -11.00 -0.95
N SER A 113 5.22 -10.02 -1.46
CA SER A 113 4.97 -8.73 -0.77
C SER A 113 4.16 -8.92 0.51
N LEU A 114 3.11 -9.76 0.46
CA LEU A 114 2.30 -10.09 1.63
C LEU A 114 3.13 -10.79 2.70
N ASN A 115 3.92 -11.80 2.32
CA ASN A 115 4.80 -12.52 3.24
C ASN A 115 5.90 -11.63 3.80
N LEU A 116 6.44 -10.69 3.01
CA LEU A 116 7.41 -9.73 3.51
C LEU A 116 6.80 -8.83 4.59
N LEU A 117 5.62 -8.28 4.34
CA LEU A 117 4.91 -7.44 5.31
C LEU A 117 4.51 -8.25 6.56
N SER A 118 3.88 -9.42 6.37
CA SER A 118 3.41 -10.24 7.48
C SER A 118 4.57 -10.73 8.33
N ASN A 119 5.71 -11.07 7.73
CA ASN A 119 6.87 -11.50 8.49
C ASN A 119 7.54 -10.32 9.23
N THR A 120 7.56 -9.13 8.62
CA THR A 120 8.09 -7.92 9.28
C THR A 120 7.29 -7.55 10.54
N PHE A 121 5.96 -7.68 10.51
CA PHE A 121 5.10 -7.28 11.63
C PHE A 121 4.74 -8.42 12.60
N PHE A 122 4.67 -9.66 12.11
CA PHE A 122 4.16 -10.81 12.85
C PHE A 122 5.10 -12.03 12.83
N SER A 123 6.28 -11.92 12.23
CA SER A 123 7.29 -12.98 12.13
C SER A 123 6.78 -14.28 11.48
N MET A 124 5.71 -14.20 10.69
CA MET A 124 5.09 -15.35 10.03
C MET A 124 4.70 -15.03 8.58
N ASP A 125 4.64 -16.07 7.76
CA ASP A 125 4.17 -15.98 6.38
C ASP A 125 2.67 -16.25 6.34
N PHE A 126 1.91 -15.36 5.70
CA PHE A 126 0.45 -15.48 5.61
C PHE A 126 0.00 -16.27 4.37
N SER A 127 0.88 -16.47 3.39
CA SER A 127 0.53 -17.12 2.13
C SER A 127 1.69 -17.99 1.62
N SER A 128 1.41 -18.83 0.62
CA SER A 128 2.39 -19.61 -0.12
C SER A 128 2.17 -19.40 -1.61
N TYR A 129 3.17 -19.71 -2.43
CA TYR A 129 3.07 -19.47 -3.88
C TYR A 129 2.00 -20.34 -4.57
N ASP A 130 1.61 -21.45 -3.94
CA ASP A 130 0.58 -22.36 -4.43
C ASP A 130 -0.82 -22.08 -3.85
N SER A 131 -0.95 -21.18 -2.86
CA SER A 131 -2.25 -20.84 -2.25
C SER A 131 -2.95 -19.67 -2.94
N SER A 132 -4.27 -19.55 -2.74
CA SER A 132 -5.10 -18.42 -3.21
C SER A 132 -5.15 -17.26 -2.21
N VAL A 133 -4.53 -17.39 -1.03
CA VAL A 133 -4.68 -16.42 0.07
C VAL A 133 -4.23 -15.02 -0.31
N SER A 134 -3.13 -14.89 -1.07
CA SER A 134 -2.66 -13.58 -1.54
C SER A 134 -3.60 -12.95 -2.57
N GLU A 135 -4.28 -13.76 -3.36
CA GLU A 135 -5.28 -13.34 -4.35
C GLU A 135 -6.56 -12.88 -3.64
N GLU A 136 -7.07 -13.68 -2.70
CA GLU A 136 -8.23 -13.31 -1.87
C GLU A 136 -7.98 -12.02 -1.09
N PHE A 137 -6.78 -11.86 -0.53
CA PHE A 137 -6.39 -10.65 0.18
C PHE A 137 -6.34 -9.43 -0.78
N LYS A 138 -5.77 -9.61 -1.97
CA LYS A 138 -5.70 -8.57 -3.00
C LYS A 138 -7.11 -8.17 -3.50
N ASP A 139 -7.97 -9.15 -3.74
CA ASP A 139 -9.34 -8.93 -4.21
C ASP A 139 -10.19 -8.23 -3.16
N LEU A 140 -10.05 -8.62 -1.88
CA LEU A 140 -10.68 -7.92 -0.77
C LEU A 140 -10.23 -6.45 -0.70
N ALA A 141 -8.94 -6.19 -0.82
CA ALA A 141 -8.39 -4.83 -0.81
C ALA A 141 -8.90 -4.01 -2.01
N TRP A 142 -9.01 -4.62 -3.19
CA TRP A 142 -9.52 -4.00 -4.40
C TRP A 142 -11.01 -3.67 -4.29
N HIS A 143 -11.85 -4.63 -3.90
CA HIS A 143 -13.29 -4.45 -3.73
C HIS A 143 -13.66 -3.40 -2.67
N ARG A 144 -12.82 -3.24 -1.64
CA ARG A 144 -13.01 -2.16 -0.66
C ARG A 144 -12.53 -0.82 -1.20
N SER A 145 -11.48 -0.77 -2.02
CA SER A 145 -10.95 0.50 -2.54
C SER A 145 -11.80 1.09 -3.66
N VAL A 146 -12.32 0.23 -4.54
CA VAL A 146 -13.27 0.61 -5.59
C VAL A 146 -14.66 0.32 -5.06
N GLY A 147 -15.25 1.29 -4.34
CA GLY A 147 -16.63 1.20 -3.90
C GLY A 147 -17.55 0.79 -5.07
N ARG A 148 -18.66 0.09 -4.78
CA ARG A 148 -19.73 -0.19 -5.74
C ARG A 148 -20.29 1.11 -6.32
N GLY A 149 -19.64 1.67 -7.33
CA GLY A 149 -20.16 2.75 -8.16
C GLY A 149 -21.13 2.25 -9.23
N ARG A 150 -22.01 1.29 -8.89
CA ARG A 150 -22.98 0.67 -9.82
C ARG A 150 -24.44 0.83 -9.43
N GLU A 151 -24.74 1.64 -8.40
CA GLU A 151 -26.12 1.97 -8.03
C GLU A 151 -26.24 3.48 -7.82
N ALA A 152 -26.32 4.23 -8.91
CA ALA A 152 -26.91 5.57 -9.01
C ALA A 152 -27.23 5.87 -10.48
#